data_AF-A0A531MNW2-F1
#
_entry.id   AF-A0A531MNW2-F1
#
_cell.length_a   1.000
_cell.length_b   1.000
_cell.length_c   1.000
_cell.angle_alpha   90.00
_cell.angle_beta   90.00
_cell.angle_gamma   90.00
#
_symmetry.space_group_name_H-M   'P 1'
#
loop_
_entity.id
_entity.type
_entity.pdbx_description
1 polymer ?
#
loop_
_entity_poly.entity_id
_entity_poly.type
_entity_poly.pdbx_seq_one_letter_code
_entity_poly.pdbx_strand_id
1 'polypeptide(L)'
;MAASLSELSTYLGEKLPGRFGDAVLAYGELTVNVEPQNLIEVMTFLRDDARCQFISIIDVCGADYPSRAKRFDVVYHLLSPKQNVRIRVKVQADEETMV
;
A
#
# COMPACT_ATOMS: atom_id res chain seq x y z
N MET A 1 7.53 17.39 -2.00
CA MET A 1 7.79 15.96 -2.27
C MET A 1 7.71 15.11 -1.00
N ALA A 2 8.51 15.35 0.05
CA ALA A 2 8.34 14.60 1.32
C ALA A 2 7.05 15.01 2.08
N ALA A 3 6.77 16.32 2.17
CA ALA A 3 5.58 16.86 2.84
C ALA A 3 4.25 16.33 2.27
N SER A 4 4.16 16.20 0.94
CA SER A 4 2.97 15.68 0.25
C SER A 4 2.71 14.19 0.52
N LEU A 5 3.76 13.40 0.78
CA LEU A 5 3.61 11.98 1.09
C LEU A 5 3.25 11.76 2.57
N SER A 6 3.76 12.59 3.48
CA SER A 6 3.29 12.60 4.86
C SER A 6 1.83 13.03 4.96
N GLU A 7 1.41 14.04 4.19
CA GLU A 7 0.00 14.45 4.11
C GLU A 7 -0.90 13.33 3.58
N LEU A 8 -0.45 12.62 2.53
CA LEU A 8 -1.15 11.45 2.02
C LEU A 8 -1.27 10.36 3.08
N SER A 9 -0.18 10.04 3.80
CA SER A 9 -0.20 9.03 4.87
C SER A 9 -1.20 9.41 5.98
N THR A 10 -1.21 10.67 6.41
CA THR A 10 -2.17 11.17 7.40
C THR A 10 -3.61 11.07 6.87
N TYR A 11 -3.84 11.50 5.63
CA TYR A 11 -5.14 11.44 4.99
C TYR A 11 -5.68 10.01 4.88
N LEU A 12 -4.83 9.06 4.49
CA LEU A 12 -5.19 7.64 4.47
C LEU A 12 -5.55 7.16 5.89
N GLY A 13 -4.78 7.53 6.91
CA GLY A 13 -5.05 7.16 8.30
C GLY A 13 -6.40 7.66 8.81
N GLU A 14 -6.83 8.86 8.40
CA GLU A 14 -8.14 9.42 8.73
C GLU A 14 -9.29 8.74 7.99
N LYS A 15 -9.09 8.35 6.72
CA LYS A 15 -10.14 7.80 5.86
C LYS A 15 -10.30 6.29 5.95
N LEU A 16 -9.24 5.59 6.32
CA LEU A 16 -9.18 4.14 6.40
C LEU A 16 -8.73 3.70 7.80
N PRO A 17 -9.45 4.11 8.88
CA PRO A 17 -9.03 3.83 10.25
C PRO A 17 -8.99 2.32 10.50
N GLY A 18 -7.83 1.81 10.90
CA GLY A 18 -7.62 0.40 11.20
C GLY A 18 -7.59 -0.54 9.97
N ARG A 19 -7.57 0.00 8.74
CA ARG A 19 -7.56 -0.83 7.52
C ARG A 19 -6.16 -1.12 6.99
N PHE A 20 -5.19 -0.28 7.33
CA PHE A 20 -3.78 -0.54 7.12
C PHE A 20 -3.02 -0.41 8.45
N GLY A 21 -1.92 -1.14 8.55
CA GLY A 21 -0.99 -1.10 9.69
C GLY A 21 0.03 0.02 9.50
N ASP A 22 1.31 -0.33 9.57
CA ASP A 22 2.38 0.68 9.51
C ASP A 22 2.49 1.35 8.13
N ALA A 23 2.74 2.65 8.15
CA ALA A 23 3.14 3.44 6.99
C ALA A 23 4.60 3.88 7.14
N VAL A 24 5.42 3.55 6.13
CA VAL A 24 6.85 3.85 6.11
C VAL A 24 7.16 4.79 4.96
N LEU A 25 7.76 5.93 5.29
CA LEU A 25 8.27 6.92 4.35
C LEU A 25 9.79 6.77 4.27
N ALA A 26 10.29 6.23 3.17
CA ALA A 26 11.71 6.03 2.96
C ALA A 26 12.06 6.25 1.49
N TYR A 27 13.23 6.85 1.24
CA TYR A 27 13.77 7.04 -0.12
C TYR A 27 12.81 7.74 -1.11
N GLY A 28 11.91 8.59 -0.61
CA GLY A 28 10.92 9.29 -1.43
C GLY A 28 9.69 8.45 -1.80
N GLU A 29 9.49 7.29 -1.18
CA GLU A 29 8.34 6.42 -1.39
C GLU A 29 7.54 6.23 -0.10
N LEU A 30 6.22 6.18 -0.24
CA LEU A 30 5.30 5.77 0.83
C LEU A 30 4.97 4.28 0.65
N THR A 31 5.27 3.49 1.67
CA THR A 31 4.87 2.07 1.76
C THR A 31 3.83 1.91 2.86
N VAL A 32 2.68 1.32 2.56
CA VAL A 32 1.64 0.98 3.54
C VAL A 32 1.50 -0.53 3.66
N ASN A 33 1.52 -1.05 4.88
CA ASN A 33 1.27 -2.46 5.16
C ASN A 33 -0.23 -2.67 5.38
N VAL A 34 -0.81 -3.67 4.73
CA VAL A 34 -2.25 -3.96 4.76
C VAL A 34 -2.44 -5.44 5.09
N GLU A 35 -3.40 -5.73 5.97
CA GLU A 35 -3.79 -7.13 6.22
C GLU A 35 -4.56 -7.68 5.02
N PRO A 36 -4.41 -8.96 4.65
CA PRO A 36 -5.03 -9.55 3.45
C PRO A 36 -6.53 -9.25 3.33
N GLN A 37 -7.26 -9.37 4.44
CA GLN A 37 -8.71 -9.11 4.52
C GLN A 37 -9.14 -7.68 4.16
N ASN A 38 -8.24 -6.70 4.29
CA ASN A 38 -8.52 -5.29 4.01
C ASN A 38 -8.01 -4.86 2.63
N LEU A 39 -7.26 -5.72 1.92
CA LEU A 39 -6.58 -5.34 0.68
C LEU A 39 -7.54 -4.76 -0.36
N ILE A 40 -8.66 -5.44 -0.62
CA ILE A 40 -9.62 -5.01 -1.65
C ILE A 40 -10.24 -3.65 -1.30
N GLU A 41 -10.60 -3.43 -0.04
CA GLU A 41 -11.15 -2.16 0.44
C GLU A 41 -10.14 -1.02 0.27
N VAL A 42 -8.89 -1.22 0.71
CA VAL A 42 -7.81 -0.23 0.61
C VAL A 42 -7.49 0.09 -0.86
N MET A 43 -7.34 -0.95 -1.70
CA MET A 43 -7.03 -0.77 -3.12
C MET A 43 -8.16 -0.06 -3.87
N THR A 44 -9.42 -0.35 -3.53
CA THR A 44 -10.59 0.33 -4.09
C THR A 44 -10.60 1.80 -3.69
N PHE A 45 -10.35 2.12 -2.42
CA PHE A 45 -10.25 3.50 -1.95
C PHE A 45 -9.13 4.26 -2.67
N LEU A 46 -7.92 3.68 -2.75
CA LEU A 46 -6.78 4.29 -3.42
C LEU A 46 -7.07 4.60 -4.91
N ARG A 47 -7.86 3.74 -5.58
CA ARG A 47 -8.26 3.93 -6.96
C ARG A 47 -9.34 5.02 -7.12
N ASP A 48 -10.38 4.97 -6.29
CA ASP A 48 -11.63 5.73 -6.53
C ASP A 48 -11.66 7.09 -5.82
N ASP A 49 -10.90 7.26 -4.73
CA ASP A 49 -10.85 8.53 -4.01
C ASP A 49 -10.26 9.65 -4.89
N ALA A 50 -10.92 10.81 -4.89
CA ALA A 50 -10.59 11.94 -5.76
C ALA A 50 -9.21 12.56 -5.47
N ARG A 51 -8.68 12.40 -4.26
CA ARG A 51 -7.34 12.89 -3.88
C ARG A 51 -6.25 11.84 -4.14
N CYS A 52 -6.61 10.56 -4.21
CA CYS A 52 -5.68 9.47 -4.46
C CYS A 52 -5.54 9.19 -5.97
N GLN A 53 -6.59 8.67 -6.59
CA GLN A 53 -6.66 8.32 -8.02
C GLN A 53 -5.49 7.46 -8.51
N PHE A 54 -5.10 6.45 -7.73
CA PHE A 54 -4.08 5.46 -8.10
C PHE A 54 -4.63 4.46 -9.15
N ILE A 55 -4.91 4.97 -10.34
CA ILE A 55 -5.58 4.23 -11.43
C ILE A 55 -4.63 3.36 -12.26
N SER A 56 -3.32 3.56 -12.12
CA SER A 56 -2.30 2.82 -12.89
C SER A 56 -1.59 1.84 -11.98
N ILE A 57 -1.82 0.54 -12.22
CA ILE A 57 -1.01 -0.53 -11.65
C ILE A 57 0.31 -0.61 -12.43
N ILE A 58 1.42 -0.58 -11.70
CA ILE A 58 2.76 -0.63 -12.28
C ILE A 58 3.29 -2.06 -12.24
N ASP A 59 3.16 -2.70 -11.09
CA ASP A 59 3.71 -4.03 -10.85
C ASP A 59 3.04 -4.72 -9.66
N VAL A 60 3.08 -6.06 -9.68
CA VAL A 60 2.76 -6.93 -8.55
C VAL A 60 3.86 -7.96 -8.41
N CYS A 61 4.55 -7.96 -7.28
CA CYS A 61 5.68 -8.86 -7.04
C CYS A 61 5.62 -9.49 -5.63
N GLY A 62 6.27 -10.64 -5.49
CA GLY A 62 6.46 -11.32 -4.22
C GLY A 62 7.90 -11.21 -3.75
N ALA A 63 8.11 -10.98 -2.45
CA ALA A 63 9.41 -11.11 -1.80
C ALA A 63 9.35 -12.14 -0.69
N ASP A 64 10.29 -13.09 -0.70
CA ASP A 64 10.38 -14.16 0.29
C ASP A 64 11.42 -13.84 1.36
N TYR A 65 10.99 -13.88 2.62
CA TYR A 65 11.77 -13.67 3.82
C TYR A 65 11.66 -14.91 4.72
N PRO A 66 12.49 -15.96 4.50
CA PRO A 66 12.33 -17.26 5.13
C PRO A 66 12.39 -17.28 6.66
N SER A 67 12.94 -16.24 7.30
CA SER A 67 13.03 -16.12 8.75
C SER A 67 11.77 -15.55 9.42
N ARG A 68 10.77 -15.10 8.65
CA ARG A 68 9.50 -14.54 9.16
C ARG A 68 8.43 -15.62 9.20
N ALA A 69 7.52 -15.53 10.18
CA ALA A 69 6.34 -16.40 10.24
C ALA A 69 5.43 -16.21 9.01
N LYS A 70 5.15 -14.95 8.65
CA LYS A 70 4.57 -14.58 7.35
C LYS A 70 5.73 -14.35 6.37
N ARG A 71 6.19 -15.41 5.68
CA ARG A 71 7.42 -15.36 4.87
C ARG A 71 7.30 -14.48 3.63
N PHE A 72 6.11 -14.35 3.06
CA PHE A 72 5.92 -13.65 1.79
C PHE A 72 5.41 -12.23 2.02
N ASP A 73 6.06 -11.25 1.41
CA ASP A 73 5.47 -9.94 1.13
C ASP A 73 4.90 -9.98 -0.29
N VAL A 74 3.59 -9.81 -0.45
CA VAL A 74 2.95 -9.48 -1.74
C VAL A 74 2.93 -7.95 -1.86
N VAL A 75 3.58 -7.43 -2.90
CA VAL A 75 3.85 -6.01 -3.06
C VAL A 75 3.17 -5.49 -4.31
N TYR A 76 2.32 -4.48 -4.15
CA TYR A 76 1.65 -3.76 -5.22
C TYR A 76 2.28 -2.38 -5.39
N HIS A 77 2.70 -2.07 -6.62
CA HIS A 77 3.18 -0.75 -6.98
C HIS A 77 2.11 -0.01 -7.78
N LEU A 78 1.68 1.15 -7.27
CA LEU A 78 0.63 1.96 -7.89
C LEU A 78 1.12 3.36 -8.22
N LEU A 79 0.58 3.92 -9.29
CA LEU A 79 0.81 5.29 -9.74
C LEU A 79 -0.53 6.01 -9.88
N SER A 80 -0.58 7.23 -9.35
CA SER A 80 -1.60 8.22 -9.67
C SER A 80 -1.04 9.19 -10.72
N PRO A 81 -1.42 9.07 -12.00
CA PRO A 81 -0.88 9.94 -13.05
C PRO A 81 -1.28 11.39 -12.86
N LYS A 82 -2.49 11.64 -12.34
CA LYS A 82 -3.01 12.99 -12.13
C LYS A 82 -2.30 13.70 -10.99
N GLN A 83 -2.02 12.99 -9.88
CA GLN A 83 -1.28 13.54 -8.75
C GLN A 83 0.24 13.43 -8.94
N ASN A 84 0.68 12.66 -9.94
CA ASN A 84 2.07 12.31 -10.21
C ASN A 84 2.80 11.75 -8.97
N VAL A 85 2.12 10.85 -8.25
CA VAL A 85 2.61 10.24 -7.00
C VAL A 85 2.52 8.72 -7.10
N ARG A 86 3.49 8.03 -6.49
CA ARG A 86 3.53 6.57 -6.35
C ARG A 86 3.28 6.17 -4.91
N ILE A 87 2.68 5.00 -4.73
CA ILE A 87 2.52 4.34 -3.44
C ILE A 87 2.81 2.84 -3.59
N ARG A 88 3.41 2.25 -2.55
CA ARG A 88 3.60 0.81 -2.43
C ARG A 88 2.63 0.28 -1.37
N VAL A 89 1.86 -0.74 -1.71
CA VAL A 89 1.03 -1.48 -0.77
C VAL A 89 1.65 -2.85 -0.56
N LYS A 90 1.84 -3.25 0.70
CA LYS A 90 2.41 -4.55 1.06
C LYS A 90 1.40 -5.36 1.85
N VAL A 91 1.28 -6.64 1.53
CA VAL A 91 0.51 -7.61 2.30
C VAL A 91 1.44 -8.74 2.70
N GLN A 92 1.44 -9.09 3.98
CA GLN A 92 2.22 -10.23 4.47
C GLN A 92 1.38 -11.50 4.47
N ALA A 93 1.94 -12.59 3.96
CA ALA A 93 1.30 -13.89 3.86
C ALA A 93 2.25 -15.02 4.31
N ASP A 94 1.67 -16.08 4.84
CA ASP A 94 2.34 -17.38 4.98
C ASP A 94 2.10 -18.24 3.73
N GLU A 95 2.41 -19.53 3.80
CA GLU A 95 2.27 -20.48 2.68
C GLU A 95 0.82 -20.86 2.36
N GLU A 96 -0.11 -20.64 3.29
CA GLU A 96 -1.51 -21.05 3.16
C GLU A 96 -2.46 -19.86 2.94
N THR A 97 -2.02 -18.66 3.30
CA THR A 97 -2.78 -17.43 3.17
C THR A 97 -2.96 -17.04 1.71
N MET A 98 -4.22 -16.98 1.25
CA MET A 98 -4.57 -16.40 -0.04
C MET A 98 -4.63 -14.87 0.05
N VAL A 99 -4.00 -14.19 -0.90
CA VAL A 99 -3.95 -12.72 -1.03
C VAL A 99 -4.55 -12.29 -2.36
#